data_AF-A0A7W1FZX9-F1
#
_entry.id   AF-A0A7W1FZX9-F1
#
_cell.length_a   1.000
_cell.length_b   1.000
_cell.length_c   1.000
_cell.angle_alpha   90.00
_cell.angle_beta   90.00
_cell.angle_gamma   90.00
#
_symmetry.space_group_name_H-M   'P 1'
#
loop_
_entity.id
_entity.type
_entity.pdbx_description
1 polymer ?
#
loop_
_entity_poly.entity_id
_entity_poly.type
_entity_poly.pdbx_seq_one_letter_code
_entity_poly.pdbx_strand_id
1 'polypeptide(L)'
;DNIIETVTILKSRGVEFLSIPTTYYDELQSRVGKIDENISELAKLGVLVDRDDEGYMLQIFTKPVEDRPTLFYEIIQRKGAKSFGAGNFKALFESIEREQEKRGTL
;
A
#
# COMPACT_ATOMS: atom_id res chain seq x y z
N ASP A 1 -14.23 4.33 -8.18
CA ASP A 1 -13.55 3.09 -7.73
C ASP A 1 -12.35 2.74 -8.61
N ASN A 2 -11.32 3.58 -8.60
CA ASN A 2 -10.06 3.33 -9.31
C ASN A 2 -8.89 3.90 -8.50
N ILE A 3 -8.21 3.03 -7.76
CA ILE A 3 -7.10 3.39 -6.87
C ILE A 3 -5.86 3.80 -7.67
N ILE A 4 -5.61 3.20 -8.83
CA ILE A 4 -4.44 3.54 -9.68
C ILE A 4 -4.55 5.00 -10.11
N GLU A 5 -5.71 5.40 -10.63
CA GLU A 5 -5.99 6.79 -11.01
C GLU A 5 -5.94 7.73 -9.78
N THR A 6 -6.62 7.35 -8.69
CA THR A 6 -6.67 8.15 -7.47
C THR A 6 -5.27 8.44 -6.91
N VAL A 7 -4.43 7.40 -6.77
CA VAL A 7 -3.07 7.52 -6.25
C VAL A 7 -2.18 8.31 -7.20
N THR A 8 -2.36 8.14 -8.51
CA THR A 8 -1.64 8.92 -9.52
C THR A 8 -1.92 10.41 -9.38
N ILE A 9 -3.20 10.79 -9.20
CA ILE A 9 -3.62 12.18 -9.00
C ILE A 9 -3.13 12.72 -7.65
N LEU A 10 -3.17 11.92 -6.58
CA LEU A 10 -2.66 12.35 -5.28
C LEU A 10 -1.15 12.61 -5.31
N LYS A 11 -0.38 11.71 -5.94
CA LYS A 11 1.07 11.90 -6.14
C LYS A 11 1.36 13.16 -6.96
N SER A 12 0.62 13.40 -8.05
CA SER A 12 0.84 14.61 -8.88
C SER A 12 0.51 15.91 -8.16
N ARG A 13 -0.31 15.84 -7.09
CA ARG A 13 -0.62 16.96 -6.18
C ARG A 13 0.31 17.07 -4.98
N GLY A 14 1.37 16.26 -4.93
CA GLY A 14 2.40 16.32 -3.89
C GLY A 14 2.11 15.48 -2.64
N VAL A 15 1.10 14.61 -2.65
CA VAL A 15 0.90 13.66 -1.54
C VAL A 15 2.00 12.61 -1.57
N GLU A 16 2.72 12.49 -0.47
CA GLU A 16 3.75 11.47 -0.30
C GLU A 16 3.19 10.18 0.28
N PHE A 17 3.67 9.06 -0.24
CA PHE A 17 3.28 7.72 0.18
C PHE A 17 4.49 6.95 0.72
N LEU A 18 4.23 5.96 1.56
CA LEU A 18 5.26 5.04 2.01
C LEU A 18 5.80 4.24 0.82
N SER A 19 7.10 3.99 0.86
CA SER A 19 7.79 3.23 -0.18
C SER A 19 7.76 1.74 0.16
N ILE A 20 7.22 0.94 -0.75
CA ILE A 20 7.19 -0.52 -0.63
C ILE A 20 8.37 -1.11 -1.42
N PRO A 21 9.17 -2.03 -0.85
CA PRO A 21 10.24 -2.69 -1.59
C PRO A 21 9.69 -3.48 -2.78
N THR A 22 10.38 -3.43 -3.92
CA THR A 22 9.93 -4.09 -5.16
C THR A 22 9.79 -5.60 -5.00
N THR A 23 10.58 -6.20 -4.11
CA THR A 23 10.51 -7.63 -3.77
C THR A 23 9.14 -8.09 -3.28
N TYR A 24 8.31 -7.16 -2.74
CA TYR A 24 6.93 -7.46 -2.39
C TYR A 24 6.10 -7.92 -3.60
N TYR A 25 6.37 -7.35 -4.78
CA TYR A 25 5.60 -7.59 -6.00
C TYR A 25 6.03 -8.87 -6.73
N ASP A 26 7.27 -9.31 -6.54
CA ASP A 26 7.83 -10.52 -7.14
C ASP A 26 7.05 -11.77 -6.72
N GLU A 27 6.59 -11.82 -5.46
CA GLU A 27 5.83 -12.93 -4.88
C GLU A 27 4.34 -12.62 -4.73
N LEU A 28 3.87 -11.49 -5.25
CA LEU A 28 2.48 -11.06 -5.02
C LEU A 28 1.47 -12.04 -5.59
N GLN A 29 1.66 -12.43 -6.86
CA GLN A 29 0.68 -13.25 -7.57
C GLN A 29 0.58 -14.67 -7.01
N SER A 30 1.65 -15.21 -6.45
CA SER A 30 1.60 -16.52 -5.77
C SER A 30 0.84 -16.45 -4.45
N ARG A 31 0.86 -15.30 -3.76
CA ARG A 31 0.15 -15.10 -2.49
C ARG A 31 -1.33 -14.77 -2.67
N VAL A 32 -1.67 -13.84 -3.57
CA VAL A 32 -3.06 -13.34 -3.72
C VAL A 32 -3.76 -13.91 -4.95
N GLY A 33 -3.08 -14.71 -5.77
CA GLY A 33 -3.64 -15.23 -7.01
C GLY A 33 -3.88 -14.15 -8.07
N LYS A 34 -4.77 -14.44 -9.02
CA LYS A 34 -5.09 -13.52 -10.12
C LYS A 34 -5.89 -12.31 -9.63
N ILE A 35 -5.45 -11.11 -10.00
CA ILE A 35 -6.15 -9.83 -9.82
C ILE A 35 -6.40 -9.16 -11.19
N ASP A 36 -7.22 -8.11 -11.21
CA ASP A 36 -7.58 -7.43 -12.46
C ASP A 36 -6.55 -6.36 -12.85
N GLU A 37 -5.85 -5.80 -11.87
CA GLU A 37 -4.89 -4.72 -12.03
C GLU A 37 -3.52 -5.19 -12.53
N ASN A 38 -2.81 -4.32 -13.25
CA ASN A 38 -1.46 -4.58 -13.70
C ASN A 38 -0.47 -4.48 -12.52
N ILE A 39 0.21 -5.58 -12.20
CA ILE A 39 1.18 -5.65 -11.08
C ILE A 39 2.31 -4.61 -11.23
N SER A 40 2.76 -4.33 -12.44
CA SER A 40 3.81 -3.32 -12.69
C SER A 40 3.33 -1.90 -12.35
N GLU A 41 2.07 -1.58 -12.62
CA GLU A 41 1.48 -0.30 -12.23
C GLU A 41 1.33 -0.19 -10.71
N LEU A 42 0.87 -1.26 -10.06
CA LEU A 42 0.80 -1.33 -8.60
C LEU A 42 2.18 -1.14 -7.97
N ALA A 43 3.21 -1.78 -8.52
CA ALA A 43 4.60 -1.67 -8.08
C ALA A 43 5.14 -0.24 -8.21
N LYS A 44 4.89 0.41 -9.35
CA LYS A 44 5.27 1.81 -9.57
C LYS A 44 4.60 2.75 -8.58
N LEU A 45 3.36 2.46 -8.20
CA LEU A 45 2.59 3.30 -7.29
C LEU A 45 2.83 2.97 -5.82
N GLY A 46 3.34 1.79 -5.48
CA GLY A 46 3.49 1.33 -4.10
C GLY A 46 2.17 0.83 -3.51
N VAL A 47 1.23 0.38 -4.34
CA VAL A 47 -0.06 -0.15 -3.90
C VAL A 47 0.10 -1.61 -3.47
N LEU A 48 -0.37 -1.93 -2.27
CA LEU A 48 -0.37 -3.25 -1.67
C LEU A 48 -1.67 -4.00 -2.02
N VAL A 49 -1.63 -5.33 -2.01
CA VAL A 49 -2.78 -6.20 -2.29
C VAL A 49 -2.88 -7.31 -1.26
N ASP A 50 -4.08 -7.49 -0.72
CA ASP A 50 -4.42 -8.63 0.14
C ASP A 50 -5.71 -9.30 -0.33
N ARG A 51 -5.93 -10.56 0.05
CA ARG A 51 -7.07 -11.38 -0.35
C ARG A 51 -7.68 -12.12 0.84
N ASP A 52 -9.01 -12.18 0.86
CA ASP A 52 -9.79 -13.07 1.71
C ASP A 52 -10.72 -13.95 0.88
N ASP A 53 -11.58 -14.71 1.54
CA ASP A 53 -12.50 -15.66 0.91
C ASP A 53 -13.56 -14.98 0.01
N GLU A 54 -13.82 -13.67 0.20
CA GLU A 54 -14.84 -12.93 -0.56
C GLU A 54 -14.25 -12.12 -1.73
N GLY A 55 -12.94 -11.89 -1.73
CA GLY A 55 -12.27 -11.20 -2.82
C GLY A 55 -10.92 -10.61 -2.40
N TYR A 56 -10.50 -9.54 -3.06
CA TYR A 56 -9.24 -8.88 -2.73
C TYR A 56 -9.43 -7.38 -2.47
N MET A 57 -8.42 -6.75 -1.89
CA MET A 57 -8.37 -5.31 -1.68
C MET A 57 -7.02 -4.75 -2.07
N LEU A 58 -7.03 -3.48 -2.46
CA LEU A 58 -5.88 -2.68 -2.82
C LEU A 58 -5.73 -1.58 -1.76
N GLN A 59 -4.54 -1.41 -1.21
CA GLN A 59 -4.28 -0.45 -0.13
C GLN A 59 -3.00 0.34 -0.39
N ILE A 60 -2.95 1.60 0.03
CA ILE A 60 -1.72 2.38 0.09
C ILE A 60 -1.81 3.38 1.24
N PHE A 61 -0.67 3.67 1.86
CA PHE A 61 -0.58 4.52 3.05
C PHE A 61 0.26 5.74 2.75
N THR A 62 -0.24 6.92 3.12
CA THR A 62 0.53 8.16 3.03
C THR A 62 1.68 8.13 4.02
N LYS A 63 2.70 8.96 3.79
CA LYS A 63 3.58 9.38 4.90
C LYS A 63 2.75 10.15 5.95
N PRO A 64 3.27 10.33 7.18
CA PRO A 64 2.65 11.22 8.13
C PRO A 64 2.41 12.61 7.53
N VAL A 65 1.23 13.17 7.73
CA VAL A 65 0.85 14.50 7.20
C VAL A 65 1.25 15.66 8.10
N GLU A 66 1.71 15.34 9.30
CA GLU A 66 2.24 16.26 10.30
C GLU A 66 3.73 15.99 10.51
N ASP A 67 4.46 16.98 11.04
CA ASP A 67 5.88 16.82 11.39
C ASP A 67 6.11 15.71 12.42
N ARG A 68 5.13 15.52 13.32
CA ARG A 68 5.13 14.41 14.26
C ARG A 68 4.51 13.18 13.58
N PRO A 69 5.12 11.98 13.70
CA PRO A 69 4.65 10.77 13.02
C PRO A 69 3.41 10.16 13.71
N THR A 70 2.30 10.89 13.73
CA THR A 70 1.08 10.52 14.48
C THR A 70 -0.13 10.26 13.59
N LEU A 71 -0.31 11.05 12.52
CA LEU A 71 -1.46 10.95 11.63
C LEU A 71 -1.00 10.67 10.20
N PHE A 72 -1.60 9.65 9.59
CA PHE A 72 -1.47 9.31 8.18
C PHE A 72 -2.83 8.87 7.64
N TYR A 73 -2.95 8.80 6.32
CA TYR A 73 -4.15 8.35 5.65
C TYR A 73 -3.91 7.04 4.91
N GLU A 74 -4.97 6.25 4.80
CA GLU A 74 -5.05 5.06 3.96
C GLU A 74 -6.01 5.32 2.80
N ILE A 75 -5.60 4.92 1.61
CA ILE A 75 -6.51 4.79 0.47
C ILE A 75 -6.71 3.30 0.21
N ILE A 76 -7.96 2.87 0.27
CA ILE A 76 -8.38 1.49 0.10
C ILE A 76 -9.43 1.36 -1.00
N GLN A 77 -9.26 0.36 -1.85
CA GLN A 77 -10.28 -0.09 -2.80
C GLN A 77 -10.56 -1.58 -2.58
N ARG A 78 -11.84 -1.91 -2.38
CA ARG A 78 -12.28 -3.31 -2.17
C ARG A 78 -12.84 -3.88 -3.46
N LYS A 79 -12.45 -5.11 -3.76
CA LYS A 79 -12.94 -5.96 -4.85
C LYS A 79 -13.51 -7.24 -4.23
N GLY A 80 -14.58 -7.07 -3.44
CA GLY A 80 -15.24 -8.13 -2.70
C GLY A 80 -14.74 -8.34 -1.27
N ALA A 81 -13.44 -8.15 -1.02
CA ALA A 81 -12.86 -8.41 0.29
C ALA A 81 -13.54 -7.61 1.42
N LYS A 82 -13.81 -8.28 2.54
CA LYS A 82 -14.44 -7.70 3.75
C LYS A 82 -13.53 -7.64 4.97
N SER A 83 -12.41 -8.35 4.93
CA SER A 83 -11.37 -8.31 5.97
C SER A 83 -10.62 -6.97 5.98
N PHE A 84 -9.64 -6.83 6.88
CA PHE A 84 -8.84 -5.61 7.05
C PHE A 84 -7.46 -5.65 6.36
N GLY A 85 -7.13 -6.74 5.68
CA GLY A 85 -5.84 -6.86 4.98
C GLY A 85 -4.65 -7.04 5.93
N ALA A 86 -4.69 -8.05 6.80
CA ALA A 86 -3.65 -8.27 7.81
C ALA A 86 -2.25 -8.46 7.20
N GLY A 87 -2.14 -9.02 5.99
CA GLY A 87 -0.88 -9.16 5.27
C GLY A 87 -0.30 -7.81 4.82
N ASN A 88 -1.17 -6.88 4.42
CA ASN A 88 -0.77 -5.53 4.05
C ASN A 88 -0.31 -4.71 5.26
N PHE A 89 -0.92 -4.91 6.43
CA PHE A 89 -0.47 -4.28 7.67
C PHE A 89 0.96 -4.68 8.04
N LYS A 90 1.35 -5.94 7.87
CA LYS A 90 2.73 -6.35 8.13
C LYS A 90 3.73 -5.63 7.19
N ALA A 91 3.43 -5.60 5.89
CA ALA A 91 4.25 -4.91 4.91
C ALA A 91 4.32 -3.38 5.15
N LEU A 92 3.22 -2.80 5.65
CA LEU A 92 3.16 -1.42 6.11
C LEU A 92 4.12 -1.19 7.29
N PHE A 93 4.03 -1.99 8.35
CA PHE A 93 4.89 -1.84 9.53
C PHE A 93 6.37 -1.95 9.17
N GLU A 94 6.76 -2.93 8.37
CA GLU A 94 8.15 -3.08 7.89
C GLU A 94 8.61 -1.84 7.08
N SER A 95 7.71 -1.20 6.34
CA SER A 95 8.01 0.02 5.59
C SER A 95 8.13 1.24 6.51
N ILE A 96 7.31 1.33 7.56
CA ILE A 96 7.38 2.38 8.58
C ILE A 96 8.66 2.25 9.41
N GLU A 97 9.02 1.06 9.86
CA GLU A 97 10.25 0.81 10.61
C GLU A 97 11.47 1.28 9.80
N ARG A 98 11.55 0.93 8.51
CA ARG A 98 12.61 1.42 7.62
C ARG A 98 12.65 2.94 7.46
N GLU A 99 11.49 3.61 7.46
CA GLU A 99 11.44 5.07 7.48
C GLU A 99 11.93 5.65 8.81
N GLN A 100 11.61 5.02 9.93
CA GLN A 100 12.05 5.45 11.26
C GLN A 100 13.56 5.21 11.46
N GLU A 101 14.11 4.10 10.97
CA GLU A 101 15.56 3.85 10.96
C GLU A 101 16.30 4.97 10.22
N LYS A 102 15.79 5.41 9.07
CA LYS A 102 16.35 6.53 8.30
C LYS A 102 16.28 7.87 9.05
N ARG A 103 15.28 8.06 9.92
CA ARG A 103 15.11 9.26 10.75
C ARG A 103 15.93 9.21 12.05
N GLY A 104 16.51 8.06 12.39
CA GLY A 104 17.32 7.88 13.60
C GLY A 104 16.51 7.88 14.90
N THR A 105 15.24 7.46 14.85
CA THR A 105 14.33 7.45 16.01
C THR A 105 13.97 6.05 16.52
N LEU A 106 14.78 5.03 16.16
CA LEU A 106 14.69 3.66 16.71
C LEU A 106 15.76 3.41 17.77
#